data_AF-A0A9W9NVB6-F1
#
_entry.id   AF-A0A9W9NVB6-F1
#
_cell.length_a   1.000
_cell.length_b   1.000
_cell.length_c   1.000
_cell.angle_alpha   90.00
_cell.angle_beta   90.00
_cell.angle_gamma   90.00
#
_symmetry.space_group_name_H-M   'P 1'
#
loop_
_entity.id
_entity.type
_entity.pdbx_description
1 polymer ?
#
loop_
_entity_poly.entity_id
_entity_poly.type
_entity_poly.pdbx_seq_one_letter_code
_entity_poly.pdbx_strand_id
1 'polypeptide(L)'
;MAAQVFTINPEAFVEALKELPLSSVYAKVSELRNSIAHLHRSNAEMRAFMESSETEEEKREMEGYIRENEGVFKSMEERLGMLRNEVERRGQRWIEESEDGDDAKVQGGRENGDGDEVVNLNGRRVDSTENQGGDNSEEGVYL
;
A
#
# COMPACT_ATOMS: atom_id res chain seq x y z
N MET A 1 -18.82 5.17 -1.93
CA MET A 1 -18.98 5.65 -0.54
C MET A 1 -18.21 6.94 -0.40
N ALA A 2 -18.86 8.06 -0.08
CA ALA A 2 -18.20 9.34 0.14
C ALA A 2 -17.50 9.31 1.51
N ALA A 3 -16.16 9.21 1.50
CA ALA A 3 -15.38 9.36 2.71
C ALA A 3 -15.45 10.83 3.13
N GLN A 4 -16.22 11.13 4.19
CA GLN A 4 -16.14 12.43 4.85
C GLN A 4 -14.68 12.61 5.32
N VAL A 5 -13.94 13.47 4.62
CA VAL A 5 -12.57 13.82 5.01
C VAL A 5 -12.68 14.83 6.14
N PHE A 6 -12.79 14.33 7.38
CA PHE A 6 -12.66 15.20 8.54
C PHE A 6 -11.30 15.88 8.50
N THR A 7 -11.31 17.21 8.52
CA THR A 7 -10.12 18.01 8.72
C THR A 7 -9.67 17.84 10.17
N ILE A 8 -8.74 16.90 10.39
CA ILE A 8 -8.05 16.77 11.67
C ILE A 8 -7.29 18.07 11.91
N ASN A 9 -7.39 18.62 13.13
CA ASN A 9 -6.61 19.78 13.53
C ASN A 9 -5.10 19.47 13.31
N PRO A 10 -4.39 20.28 12.50
CA PRO A 10 -2.95 20.12 12.24
C PRO A 10 -2.09 19.91 13.50
N GLU A 11 -2.38 20.65 14.57
CA GLU A 11 -1.61 20.56 15.82
C GLU A 11 -1.82 19.21 16.51
N ALA A 12 -3.06 18.72 16.54
CA ALA A 12 -3.39 17.42 17.10
C ALA A 12 -2.75 16.29 16.28
N PHE A 13 -2.68 16.45 14.96
CA PHE A 13 -1.98 15.50 14.09
C PHE A 13 -0.50 15.42 14.43
N VAL A 14 0.20 16.56 14.50
CA VAL A 14 1.62 16.62 14.86
C VAL A 14 1.88 16.06 16.26
N GLU A 15 1.02 16.34 17.24
CA GLU A 15 1.17 15.80 18.59
C GLU A 15 1.07 14.27 18.58
N ALA A 16 0.07 13.71 17.90
CA ALA A 16 -0.09 12.26 17.78
C ALA A 16 1.08 11.59 17.07
N LEU A 17 1.74 12.26 16.12
CA LEU A 17 2.91 11.71 15.44
C LEU A 17 4.05 11.38 16.41
N LYS A 18 4.24 12.16 17.48
CA LYS A 18 5.33 11.97 18.45
C LYS A 18 5.26 10.62 19.18
N GLU A 19 4.06 10.09 19.37
CA GLU A 19 3.82 8.83 20.10
C GLU A 19 3.84 7.59 19.20
N LEU A 20 3.81 7.77 17.87
CA LEU A 20 3.78 6.65 16.92
C LEU A 20 5.17 6.07 16.65
N PRO A 21 5.31 4.74 16.46
CA PRO A 21 6.55 4.16 15.96
C PRO A 21 6.82 4.58 14.51
N LEU A 22 8.09 4.61 14.10
CA LEU A 22 8.51 5.03 12.75
C LEU A 22 7.83 4.24 11.63
N SER A 23 7.60 2.94 11.83
CA SER A 23 6.88 2.09 10.87
C SER A 23 5.47 2.60 10.59
N SER A 24 4.74 3.03 11.62
CA SER A 24 3.41 3.61 11.48
C SER A 24 3.44 4.96 10.76
N VAL A 25 4.47 5.77 11.00
CA VAL A 25 4.68 7.05 10.28
C VAL A 25 4.84 6.79 8.78
N TYR A 26 5.72 5.84 8.39
CA TYR A 26 5.91 5.49 6.97
C TYR A 26 4.69 4.79 6.34
N ALA A 27 3.95 3.99 7.10
CA ALA A 27 2.68 3.43 6.65
C ALA A 27 1.70 4.56 6.31
N LYS A 28 1.62 5.60 7.14
CA LYS A 28 0.77 6.77 6.88
C LYS A 28 1.21 7.58 5.66
N VAL A 29 2.53 7.71 5.44
CA VAL A 29 3.06 8.31 4.21
C VAL A 29 2.57 7.55 2.98
N SER A 30 2.67 6.22 3.00
CA SER A 30 2.23 5.37 1.88
C SER A 30 0.73 5.50 1.61
N GLU A 31 -0.08 5.53 2.66
CA GLU A 31 -1.53 5.72 2.59
C GLU A 31 -1.90 7.08 1.97
N LEU A 32 -1.25 8.17 2.42
CA LEU A 32 -1.51 9.52 1.90
C LEU A 32 -1.08 9.65 0.43
N ARG A 33 0.07 9.09 0.05
CA ARG A 33 0.52 9.07 -1.35
C ARG A 33 -0.42 8.30 -2.25
N ASN A 34 -0.90 7.15 -1.80
CA ASN A 34 -1.91 6.40 -2.53
C ASN A 34 -3.21 7.22 -2.69
N SER A 35 -3.67 7.86 -1.62
CA SER A 35 -4.86 8.72 -1.63
C SER A 35 -4.71 9.90 -2.61
N ILE A 36 -3.54 10.56 -2.61
CA ILE A 36 -3.18 11.63 -3.54
C ILE A 36 -3.20 11.12 -4.99
N ALA A 37 -2.57 9.98 -5.27
CA ALA A 37 -2.55 9.39 -6.61
C ALA A 37 -3.96 9.08 -7.11
N HIS A 38 -4.83 8.57 -6.23
CA HIS A 38 -6.24 8.33 -6.54
C HIS A 38 -7.01 9.63 -6.82
N LEU A 39 -6.80 10.69 -6.03
CA LEU A 39 -7.42 12.00 -6.28
C LEU A 39 -6.98 12.61 -7.61
N HIS A 40 -5.70 12.51 -7.95
CA HIS A 40 -5.20 12.98 -9.24
C HIS A 40 -5.85 12.25 -10.41
N ARG A 41 -5.95 10.92 -10.33
CA ARG A 41 -6.61 10.11 -11.36
C ARG A 41 -8.09 10.48 -11.50
N SER A 42 -8.81 10.55 -10.38
CA SER A 42 -10.23 10.93 -10.35
C SER A 42 -10.46 12.34 -10.93
N ASN A 43 -9.60 13.31 -10.58
CA ASN A 43 -9.67 14.66 -11.14
C ASN A 43 -9.35 14.69 -12.64
N ALA A 44 -8.40 13.87 -13.11
CA ALA A 44 -8.11 13.77 -14.53
C ALA A 44 -9.29 13.16 -15.32
N GLU A 45 -9.92 12.12 -14.78
CA GLU A 45 -11.12 11.49 -15.36
C GLU A 45 -12.30 12.46 -15.41
N MET A 46 -12.55 13.21 -14.34
CA MET A 46 -13.59 14.25 -14.33
C MET A 46 -13.30 15.35 -15.37
N ARG A 47 -12.04 15.81 -15.49
CA ARG A 47 -11.67 16.81 -16.52
C ARG A 47 -11.92 16.27 -17.93
N ALA A 48 -11.57 15.03 -18.21
CA ALA A 48 -11.86 14.39 -19.49
C ALA A 48 -13.38 14.27 -19.75
N PHE A 49 -14.18 14.00 -18.71
CA PHE A 49 -15.63 13.94 -18.86
C PHE A 49 -16.24 15.32 -19.16
N MET A 50 -15.76 16.39 -18.52
CA MET A 50 -16.22 17.76 -18.79
C MET A 50 -16.05 18.18 -20.26
N GLU A 51 -14.99 17.69 -20.93
CA GLU A 51 -14.78 17.95 -22.35
C GLU A 51 -15.89 17.35 -23.23
N SER A 52 -16.51 16.26 -22.78
CA SER A 52 -17.61 15.57 -23.47
C SER A 52 -19.01 15.98 -23.00
N SER A 53 -19.12 16.82 -21.96
CA SER A 53 -20.42 17.25 -21.43
C SER A 53 -21.11 18.24 -22.35
N GLU A 54 -22.41 18.02 -22.59
CA GLU A 54 -23.22 18.83 -23.52
C GLU A 54 -23.80 20.08 -22.87
N THR A 55 -23.97 20.08 -21.54
CA THR A 55 -24.56 21.21 -20.81
C THR A 55 -23.52 21.94 -19.95
N GLU A 56 -23.68 23.26 -19.86
CA GLU A 56 -22.83 24.09 -18.99
C GLU A 56 -23.13 23.88 -17.50
N GLU A 57 -24.32 23.38 -17.15
CA GLU A 57 -24.70 23.04 -15.79
C GLU A 57 -23.89 21.84 -15.27
N GLU A 58 -23.81 20.75 -16.04
CA GLU A 58 -23.00 19.56 -15.71
C GLU A 58 -21.51 19.90 -15.55
N LYS A 59 -20.97 20.73 -16.45
CA LYS A 59 -19.58 21.20 -16.34
C LYS A 59 -19.35 21.98 -15.06
N ARG A 60 -20.26 22.90 -14.71
CA ARG A 60 -20.15 23.73 -13.52
C ARG A 60 -20.21 22.92 -12.22
N GLU A 61 -21.07 21.91 -12.16
CA GLU A 61 -21.12 20.98 -11.04
C GLU A 61 -19.82 20.18 -10.90
N MET A 62 -19.31 19.66 -12.02
CA MET A 62 -18.08 18.88 -12.05
C MET A 62 -16.84 19.71 -11.67
N GLU A 63 -16.75 20.96 -12.11
CA GLU A 63 -15.75 21.92 -11.64
C GLU A 63 -15.83 22.12 -10.13
N GLY A 64 -17.04 22.11 -9.56
CA GLY A 64 -17.27 22.15 -8.12
C GLY A 64 -16.60 20.99 -7.40
N TYR A 65 -16.85 19.76 -7.85
CA TYR A 65 -16.24 18.56 -7.27
C TYR A 65 -14.72 18.53 -7.40
N ILE A 66 -14.18 18.92 -8.56
CA ILE A 66 -12.73 19.02 -8.75
C ILE A 66 -12.12 20.02 -7.78
N ARG A 67 -12.74 21.20 -7.60
CA ARG A 67 -12.27 22.23 -6.67
C ARG A 67 -12.27 21.75 -5.22
N GLU A 68 -13.30 21.01 -4.81
CA GLU A 68 -13.35 20.40 -3.47
C GLU A 68 -12.22 19.39 -3.28
N ASN A 69 -12.02 18.50 -4.27
CA ASN A 69 -10.93 17.52 -4.26
C ASN A 69 -9.55 18.17 -4.23
N GLU A 70 -9.35 19.31 -4.90
CA GLU A 70 -8.11 20.09 -4.83
C GLU A 70 -7.85 20.65 -3.42
N GLY A 71 -8.90 21.00 -2.67
CA GLY A 71 -8.80 21.34 -1.25
C GLY A 71 -8.34 20.15 -0.40
N VAL A 72 -8.92 18.97 -0.64
CA VAL A 72 -8.50 17.72 0.02
C VAL A 72 -7.04 17.39 -0.30
N PHE A 73 -6.65 17.51 -1.56
CA PHE A 73 -5.29 17.30 -2.03
C PHE A 73 -4.28 18.16 -1.27
N LYS A 74 -4.52 19.48 -1.17
CA LYS A 74 -3.67 20.41 -0.40
C LYS A 74 -3.54 19.99 1.05
N SER A 75 -4.65 19.61 1.70
CA SER A 75 -4.61 19.13 3.09
C SER A 75 -3.79 17.84 3.24
N MET A 76 -3.83 16.94 2.26
CA MET A 76 -3.01 15.72 2.27
C MET A 76 -1.52 16.04 2.08
N GLU A 77 -1.17 16.98 1.21
CA GLU A 77 0.22 17.45 1.02
C GLU A 77 0.77 18.12 2.29
N GLU A 78 -0.02 18.96 2.96
CA GLU A 78 0.35 19.57 4.24
C GLU A 78 0.66 18.51 5.31
N ARG A 79 -0.18 17.46 5.40
CA ARG A 79 0.04 16.33 6.30
C ARG A 79 1.29 15.54 5.93
N LEU A 80 1.59 15.40 4.63
CA LEU A 80 2.84 14.78 4.17
C LEU A 80 4.06 15.61 4.62
N GLY A 81 3.98 16.94 4.55
CA GLY A 81 5.00 17.83 5.10
C GLY A 81 5.20 17.65 6.61
N MET A 82 4.13 17.48 7.38
CA MET A 82 4.23 17.20 8.82
C MET A 82 4.88 15.84 9.11
N LEU A 83 4.55 14.81 8.33
CA LEU A 83 5.19 13.49 8.44
C LEU A 83 6.69 13.57 8.10
N ARG A 84 7.06 14.33 7.06
CA ARG A 84 8.46 14.57 6.68
C ARG A 84 9.24 15.23 7.81
N ASN A 85 8.69 16.30 8.38
CA ASN A 85 9.31 16.99 9.51
C ASN A 85 9.51 16.05 10.72
N GLU A 86 8.55 15.17 11.00
CA GLU A 86 8.68 14.20 12.10
C GLU A 86 9.76 13.16 11.84
N VAL A 87 9.86 12.63 10.61
CA VAL A 87 10.91 11.69 10.21
C VAL A 87 12.30 12.32 10.38
N GLU A 88 12.47 13.54 9.87
CA GLU A 88 13.72 14.30 9.97
C GLU A 88 14.05 14.67 11.43
N ARG A 89 13.04 15.02 12.25
CA ARG A 89 13.22 15.28 13.70
C ARG A 89 13.75 14.07 14.46
N ARG A 90 13.43 12.85 14.01
CA ARG A 90 13.95 11.58 14.56
C ARG A 90 15.32 11.19 14.00
N GLY A 91 15.93 12.03 13.17
CA GLY A 91 17.24 11.80 12.54
C GLY A 91 17.20 10.75 11.43
N GLN A 92 16.03 10.44 10.89
CA GLN A 92 15.90 9.52 9.76
C GLN A 92 15.85 10.30 8.44
N ARG A 93 16.35 9.69 7.35
CA ARG A 93 16.25 10.28 6.01
C ARG A 93 14.82 10.15 5.47
N TRP A 94 14.33 11.19 4.82
CA TRP A 94 13.07 11.13 4.09
C TRP A 94 13.18 10.25 2.83
N ILE A 95 12.19 9.38 2.63
CA ILE A 95 12.20 8.33 1.61
C ILE A 95 12.14 8.82 0.15
N GLU A 96 11.79 10.08 -0.14
CA GLU A 96 11.82 10.61 -1.53
C GLU A 96 13.23 10.96 -2.03
N GLU A 97 14.20 11.18 -1.14
CA GLU A 97 15.58 11.48 -1.57
C GLU A 97 16.38 10.21 -1.92
N SER A 98 15.73 9.04 -1.85
CA SER A 98 16.35 7.71 -1.98
C SER A 98 16.05 7.02 -3.31
N GLU A 99 15.59 7.76 -4.34
CA GLU A 99 15.44 7.19 -5.69
C GLU A 99 16.80 6.82 -6.32
N ASP A 100 17.91 7.30 -5.75
CA ASP A 100 19.25 6.75 -5.96
C ASP A 100 19.59 5.68 -4.91
N GLY A 101 18.97 4.51 -5.08
CA GLY A 101 19.49 3.18 -4.72
C GLY A 101 20.17 2.98 -3.35
N ASP A 102 19.38 2.75 -2.31
CA ASP A 102 19.84 1.90 -1.20
C ASP A 102 18.67 1.10 -0.61
N ASP A 103 18.64 -0.19 -0.96
CA ASP A 103 17.87 -1.24 -0.30
C ASP A 103 18.14 -1.21 1.21
N ALA A 104 17.26 -0.53 1.96
CA ALA A 104 17.21 -0.65 3.40
C ALA A 104 16.72 -2.06 3.78
N LYS A 105 17.63 -3.03 3.74
CA LYS A 105 17.48 -4.30 4.43
C LYS A 105 17.25 -4.01 5.91
N VAL A 106 16.00 -4.13 6.34
CA VAL A 106 15.64 -4.31 7.74
C VAL A 106 16.21 -5.66 8.17
N GLN A 107 17.46 -5.65 8.63
CA GLN A 107 18.10 -6.81 9.23
C GLN A 107 17.64 -6.89 10.69
N GLY A 108 16.58 -7.67 10.90
CA GLY A 108 16.12 -8.05 12.23
C GLY A 108 17.19 -8.84 12.97
N GLY A 109 17.49 -8.37 14.18
CA GLY A 109 17.92 -9.11 15.37
C GLY A 109 18.80 -10.34 15.20
N ARG A 110 20.06 -10.21 15.63
CA ARG A 110 20.85 -11.34 16.13
C ARG A 110 20.24 -11.86 17.43
N GLU A 111 19.93 -13.14 17.49
CA GLU A 111 19.88 -13.89 18.74
C GLU A 111 20.62 -15.23 18.58
N ASN A 112 21.78 -15.31 19.22
CA ASN A 112 22.49 -16.56 19.50
C ASN A 112 21.98 -17.08 20.85
N GLY A 113 21.51 -18.32 20.86
CA GLY A 113 21.25 -19.14 22.05
C GLY A 113 21.02 -20.56 21.56
N ASP A 114 22.10 -21.32 21.41
CA ASP A 114 22.49 -22.40 22.34
C ASP A 114 21.79 -23.71 21.95
N GLY A 115 22.59 -24.64 21.44
CA GLY A 115 22.11 -25.90 20.90
C GLY A 115 21.72 -26.87 22.00
N ASP A 116 20.60 -27.53 21.81
CA ASP A 116 20.39 -28.87 22.36
C ASP A 116 19.62 -29.74 21.36
N GLU A 117 20.04 -30.99 21.34
CA GLU A 117 19.92 -32.00 20.32
C GLU A 117 18.58 -32.75 20.41
N VAL A 118 17.82 -32.86 19.30
CA VAL A 118 16.81 -33.91 19.16
C VAL A 118 16.97 -34.65 17.83
N VAL A 119 17.65 -35.78 17.93
CA VAL A 119 17.78 -36.87 16.97
C VAL A 119 16.44 -37.25 16.34
N ASN A 120 16.35 -37.10 15.02
CA ASN A 120 15.21 -37.54 14.23
C ASN A 120 15.55 -38.89 13.56
N LEU A 121 15.22 -40.00 14.23
CA LEU A 121 15.32 -41.37 13.71
C LEU A 121 13.93 -41.98 13.60
N ASN A 122 13.37 -41.99 12.38
CA ASN A 122 12.82 -43.20 11.79
C ASN A 122 12.44 -42.96 10.33
N GLY A 123 13.24 -43.54 9.45
CA GLY A 123 13.05 -43.48 8.01
C GLY A 123 11.88 -44.35 7.54
N ARG A 124 11.18 -43.84 6.53
CA ARG A 124 10.55 -44.69 5.52
C ARG A 124 10.54 -43.95 4.20
N ARG A 125 11.57 -44.22 3.40
CA ARG A 125 11.67 -43.88 1.99
C ARG A 125 10.72 -44.82 1.25
N VAL A 126 9.68 -44.29 0.61
CA VAL A 126 8.85 -45.09 -0.30
C VAL A 126 9.24 -44.67 -1.71
N ASP A 127 10.10 -45.50 -2.29
CA ASP A 127 10.32 -45.61 -3.72
C ASP A 127 9.20 -46.51 -4.26
N SER A 128 8.52 -46.07 -5.32
CA SER A 128 7.48 -46.87 -5.99
C SER A 128 7.77 -46.89 -7.48
N THR A 129 8.57 -47.87 -7.88
CA THR A 129 8.67 -48.37 -9.25
C THR A 129 7.59 -49.43 -9.48
N GLU A 130 6.72 -49.14 -10.45
CA GLU A 130 6.27 -50.05 -11.52
C GLU A 130 5.79 -51.50 -11.23
N ASN A 131 4.51 -51.77 -11.55
CA ASN A 131 4.05 -52.53 -12.74
C ASN A 131 3.03 -53.68 -12.53
N GLN A 132 2.13 -53.79 -13.52
CA GLN A 132 1.22 -54.89 -13.93
C GLN A 132 -0.03 -55.17 -13.08
N GLY A 133 -1.25 -55.28 -13.61
CA GLY A 133 -1.76 -55.28 -14.98
C GLY A 133 -3.22 -55.81 -15.01
N GLY A 134 -3.97 -55.52 -16.09
CA GLY A 134 -5.31 -56.05 -16.41
C GLY A 134 -6.34 -54.94 -16.64
N ASP A 135 -6.49 -54.42 -17.85
CA ASP A 135 -7.37 -54.91 -18.94
C ASP A 135 -8.85 -54.98 -18.57
N ASN A 136 -9.64 -53.96 -18.95
CA ASN A 136 -10.68 -54.14 -19.98
C ASN A 136 -11.27 -52.78 -20.43
N SER A 137 -11.24 -52.57 -21.74
CA SER A 137 -12.33 -52.11 -22.61
C SER A 137 -13.17 -50.85 -22.27
N GLU A 138 -13.07 -49.91 -23.23
CA GLU A 138 -14.20 -49.23 -23.91
C GLU A 138 -14.62 -47.81 -23.50
N GLU A 139 -14.39 -46.93 -24.47
CA GLU A 139 -15.28 -45.86 -24.99
C GLU A 139 -15.71 -44.68 -24.12
N GLY A 140 -15.43 -43.48 -24.66
CA GLY A 140 -16.15 -42.26 -24.32
C GLY A 140 -15.40 -40.98 -24.69
N VAL A 141 -15.27 -40.67 -25.98
CA VAL A 141 -14.84 -39.35 -26.46
C VAL A 141 -16.06 -38.55 -26.91
N TYR A 142 -16.05 -37.25 -26.58
CA TYR A 142 -16.88 -36.13 -27.08
C TYR A 142 -18.34 -36.04 -26.61
N LEU A 143 -18.67 -34.95 -25.89
CA LEU A 143 -19.00 -33.64 -26.47
C LEU A 143 -18.73 -32.52 -25.44
#